data_AF-A0A1E7HLI3-F1
#
_entry.id   AF-A0A1E7HLI3-F1
#
_cell.length_a   1.000
_cell.length_b   1.000
_cell.length_c   1.000
_cell.angle_alpha   90.00
_cell.angle_beta   90.00
_cell.angle_gamma   90.00
#
_symmetry.space_group_name_H-M   'P 1'
#
loop_
_entity.id
_entity.type
_entity.pdbx_description
1 polymer ?
#
loop_
_entity_poly.entity_id
_entity_poly.type
_entity_poly.pdbx_seq_one_letter_code
_entity_poly.pdbx_strand_id
1 'polypeptide(L)'
;MIDLLKKGFWMGLGAAVIAKETVGSVTGSLVRKGKLTANEAEDMSKELLDEAKKDIESIQSKGRKEIEKILSEFQWVSREEFEALKGRVDDLESRLS
;
A
#
# COMPACT_ATOMS: atom_id res chain seq x y z
N MET A 1 -10.33 9.77 -1.99
CA MET A 1 -9.86 8.82 -0.96
C MET A 1 -10.02 7.36 -1.38
N ILE A 2 -11.25 6.87 -1.63
CA ILE A 2 -11.51 5.46 -2.04
C ILE A 2 -10.67 5.04 -3.26
N ASP A 3 -10.49 5.95 -4.23
CA ASP A 3 -9.79 5.63 -5.47
C ASP A 3 -8.28 5.41 -5.30
N LEU A 4 -7.64 6.17 -4.38
CA LEU A 4 -6.22 5.98 -4.03
C LEU A 4 -6.00 4.69 -3.24
N LEU A 5 -6.92 4.36 -2.34
CA LEU A 5 -6.91 3.12 -1.57
C LEU A 5 -7.06 1.89 -2.48
N LYS A 6 -7.97 1.97 -3.46
CA LYS A 6 -8.11 0.96 -4.53
C LYS A 6 -6.83 0.82 -5.35
N LYS A 7 -6.24 1.94 -5.80
CA LYS A 7 -4.97 1.91 -6.55
C LYS A 7 -3.82 1.31 -5.74
N GLY A 8 -3.71 1.64 -4.44
CA GLY A 8 -2.72 1.06 -3.54
C GLY A 8 -2.92 -0.45 -3.34
N PHE A 9 -4.17 -0.91 -3.21
CA PHE A 9 -4.50 -2.33 -3.11
C PHE A 9 -4.11 -3.09 -4.38
N TRP A 10 -4.48 -2.58 -5.56
CA TRP A 10 -4.10 -3.18 -6.85
C TRP A 10 -2.58 -3.21 -7.04
N MET A 11 -1.87 -2.15 -6.63
CA MET A 11 -0.42 -2.10 -6.67
C MET A 11 0.22 -3.14 -5.74
N GLY A 12 -0.34 -3.32 -4.53
CA GLY A 12 0.10 -4.34 -3.58
C GLY A 12 -0.11 -5.77 -4.11
N LEU A 13 -1.26 -6.05 -4.72
CA LEU A 13 -1.52 -7.34 -5.36
C LEU A 13 -0.58 -7.60 -6.54
N GLY A 14 -0.37 -6.61 -7.41
CA GLY A 14 0.56 -6.73 -8.54
C GLY A 14 1.99 -7.00 -8.08
N ALA A 15 2.47 -6.27 -7.06
CA ALA A 15 3.78 -6.47 -6.47
C ALA A 15 3.94 -7.89 -5.87
N ALA A 16 2.91 -8.39 -5.17
CA ALA A 16 2.95 -9.74 -4.59
C ALA A 16 3.04 -10.84 -5.65
N VAL A 17 2.32 -10.69 -6.78
CA VAL A 17 2.39 -11.63 -7.91
C VAL A 17 3.80 -11.64 -8.50
N ILE A 18 4.37 -10.46 -8.78
CA ILE A 18 5.72 -10.33 -9.33
C ILE A 18 6.77 -10.93 -8.37
N ALA A 19 6.64 -10.68 -7.07
CA ALA A 19 7.53 -11.23 -6.06
C ALA A 19 7.50 -12.76 -6.06
N LYS A 20 6.30 -13.37 -6.08
CA LYS A 20 6.14 -14.83 -6.14
C LYS A 20 6.78 -15.43 -7.39
N GLU A 21 6.59 -14.80 -8.54
CA GLU A 21 7.17 -15.25 -9.81
C GLU A 21 8.70 -15.12 -9.81
N THR A 22 9.23 -14.02 -9.30
CA THR A 22 10.68 -13.77 -9.21
C THR A 22 11.35 -14.78 -8.27
N VAL A 23 10.78 -15.01 -7.09
CA VAL A 23 11.30 -15.98 -6.12
C VAL A 23 11.33 -17.38 -6.73
N GLY A 24 10.21 -17.83 -7.33
CA GLY A 24 10.14 -19.15 -7.97
C GLY A 24 11.08 -19.31 -9.17
N SER A 25 11.28 -18.24 -9.95
CA SER A 25 12.25 -18.21 -11.05
C SER A 25 13.68 -18.39 -10.55
N VAL A 26 14.06 -17.64 -9.51
CA VAL A 26 15.41 -17.67 -8.94
C VAL A 26 15.69 -19.04 -8.32
N THR A 27 14.81 -19.52 -7.44
CA THR A 27 15.00 -20.82 -6.77
C THR A 27 14.94 -21.97 -7.77
N GLY A 28 14.03 -21.93 -8.76
CA GLY A 28 13.98 -22.90 -9.85
C GLY A 28 15.26 -22.92 -10.69
N SER A 29 15.88 -21.76 -10.94
CA SER A 29 17.16 -21.69 -11.66
C SER A 29 18.32 -22.33 -10.88
N LEU A 30 18.28 -22.24 -9.54
CA LEU A 30 19.27 -22.86 -8.66
C LEU A 30 19.12 -24.38 -8.63
N VAL A 31 17.88 -24.88 -8.65
CA VAL A 31 17.60 -26.32 -8.80
C VAL A 31 18.14 -26.84 -10.13
N ARG A 32 17.87 -26.14 -11.24
CA ARG A 32 18.37 -26.53 -12.57
C ARG A 32 19.90 -26.55 -12.64
N LYS A 33 20.57 -25.68 -11.87
CA LYS A 33 22.04 -25.63 -11.76
C LYS A 33 22.60 -26.67 -10.78
N GLY A 34 21.76 -27.50 -10.17
CA GLY A 34 22.14 -28.48 -9.15
C GLY A 34 22.62 -27.85 -7.83
N LYS A 35 22.32 -26.57 -7.60
CA LYS A 35 22.73 -25.82 -6.40
C LYS A 35 21.75 -25.97 -5.23
N LEU A 36 20.51 -26.37 -5.52
CA LEU A 36 19.48 -26.66 -4.54
C LEU A 36 18.72 -27.92 -4.96
N THR A 37 18.25 -28.67 -3.99
CA THR A 37 17.20 -29.67 -4.18
C THR A 37 15.83 -29.00 -4.32
N ALA A 38 14.83 -29.73 -4.82
CA ALA A 38 13.47 -29.21 -4.94
C ALA A 38 12.88 -28.79 -3.57
N ASN A 39 13.18 -29.57 -2.52
CA ASN A 39 12.72 -29.28 -1.16
C ASN A 39 13.39 -28.01 -0.60
N GLU A 40 14.71 -27.87 -0.74
CA GLU A 40 15.41 -26.65 -0.28
C GLU A 40 14.94 -25.40 -1.02
N ALA A 41 14.60 -25.53 -2.31
CA ALA A 41 14.04 -24.44 -3.08
C ALA A 41 12.64 -24.03 -2.61
N GLU A 42 11.80 -24.99 -2.21
CA GLU A 42 10.47 -24.73 -1.66
C GLU A 42 10.56 -24.03 -0.29
N ASP A 43 11.40 -24.53 0.60
CA ASP A 43 11.63 -23.93 1.93
C ASP A 43 12.18 -22.50 1.81
N MET A 44 13.21 -22.30 0.98
CA MET A 44 13.78 -20.98 0.73
C MET A 44 12.77 -20.01 0.11
N SER A 45 11.93 -20.49 -0.83
CA SER A 45 10.89 -19.66 -1.43
C SER A 45 9.88 -19.20 -0.38
N LYS A 46 9.52 -20.08 0.55
CA LYS A 46 8.59 -19.79 1.64
C LYS A 46 9.16 -18.77 2.62
N GLU A 47 10.41 -18.94 3.06
CA GLU A 47 11.09 -17.98 3.93
C GLU A 47 11.16 -16.59 3.29
N LEU A 48 11.59 -16.51 2.02
CA LEU A 48 11.69 -15.23 1.31
C LEU A 48 10.33 -14.52 1.19
N LEU A 49 9.26 -15.26 0.92
CA LEU A 49 7.92 -14.70 0.81
C LEU A 49 7.36 -14.25 2.16
N ASP A 50 7.65 -14.97 3.24
CA ASP A 50 7.20 -14.59 4.58
C ASP A 50 7.97 -13.39 5.13
N GLU A 51 9.28 -13.29 4.85
CA GLU A 51 10.07 -12.10 5.17
C GLU A 51 9.58 -10.87 4.39
N ALA A 52 9.30 -11.04 3.09
CA ALA A 52 8.74 -9.97 2.27
C ALA A 52 7.38 -9.45 2.80
N LYS A 53 6.52 -10.34 3.32
CA LYS A 53 5.26 -9.91 3.96
C LYS A 53 5.51 -9.05 5.19
N LYS A 54 6.44 -9.44 6.07
CA LYS A 54 6.81 -8.65 7.26
C LYS A 54 7.34 -7.27 6.88
N ASP A 55 8.18 -7.20 5.85
CA ASP A 55 8.71 -5.93 5.36
C ASP A 55 7.60 -5.02 4.82
N ILE A 56 6.65 -5.58 4.06
CA ILE A 56 5.48 -4.84 3.57
C ILE A 56 4.64 -4.29 4.73
N GLU A 57 4.38 -5.10 5.77
CA GLU A 57 3.64 -4.64 6.96
C GLU A 57 4.37 -3.50 7.70
N SER A 58 5.70 -3.63 7.85
CA SER A 58 6.54 -2.58 8.43
C SER A 58 6.47 -1.28 7.63
N ILE A 59 6.58 -1.37 6.30
CA ILE A 59 6.46 -0.22 5.39
C ILE A 59 5.07 0.41 5.48
N GLN A 60 4.01 -0.39 5.51
CA GLN A 60 2.64 0.11 5.68
C GLN A 60 2.48 0.89 6.99
N SER A 61 3.06 0.39 8.09
CA SER A 61 3.00 1.08 9.38
C SER A 61 3.72 2.44 9.35
N LYS A 62 4.89 2.50 8.71
CA LYS A 62 5.66 3.75 8.54
C LYS A 62 4.94 4.72 7.62
N GLY A 63 4.39 4.22 6.52
CA GLY A 63 3.60 5.01 5.57
C GLY A 63 2.37 5.63 6.22
N ARG A 64 1.64 4.89 7.06
CA ARG A 64 0.49 5.44 7.80
C ARG A 64 0.89 6.60 8.70
N LYS A 65 2.00 6.46 9.45
CA LYS A 65 2.51 7.55 10.31
C LYS A 65 2.91 8.78 9.51
N GLU A 66 3.54 8.61 8.36
CA GLU A 66 3.93 9.74 7.50
C GLU A 66 2.71 10.45 6.93
N ILE A 67 1.68 9.70 6.51
CA ILE A 67 0.41 10.26 6.05
C ILE A 67 -0.30 11.01 7.19
N GLU A 68 -0.37 10.44 8.39
CA GLU A 68 -0.94 11.11 9.57
C GLU A 68 -0.20 12.40 9.89
N LYS A 69 1.14 12.39 9.80
CA LYS A 69 1.97 13.59 10.02
C LYS A 69 1.67 14.68 8.98
N ILE A 70 1.65 14.33 7.69
CA ILE A 70 1.30 15.27 6.61
C ILE A 70 -0.11 15.84 6.82
N LEU A 71 -1.09 15.00 7.19
CA LEU A 71 -2.46 15.42 7.47
C LEU A 71 -2.59 16.31 8.72
N SER A 72 -1.68 16.15 9.68
CA SER A 72 -1.64 17.00 10.88
C SER A 72 -0.90 18.33 10.68
N GLU A 73 0.11 18.35 9.81
CA GLU A 73 0.95 19.53 9.53
C GLU A 73 0.33 20.43 8.46
N PHE A 74 -0.33 19.84 7.45
CA PHE A 74 -1.20 20.59 6.56
C PHE A 74 -2.59 20.68 7.17
N GLN A 75 -3.15 21.89 7.30
CA GLN A 75 -4.56 22.09 7.66
C GLN A 75 -5.48 21.58 6.53
N TRP A 76 -5.50 20.27 6.33
CA TRP A 76 -6.23 19.64 5.25
C TRP A 76 -7.72 19.65 5.60
N VAL A 77 -8.47 20.53 4.94
CA VAL A 77 -9.92 20.56 5.04
C VAL A 77 -10.48 19.43 4.19
N SER A 78 -11.26 18.53 4.80
CA SER A 78 -11.95 17.48 4.04
C SER A 78 -12.97 18.10 3.09
N ARG A 79 -13.32 17.38 2.02
CA ARG A 79 -14.33 17.86 1.07
C ARG A 79 -15.68 18.09 1.75
N GLU A 80 -16.02 17.26 2.74
CA GLU A 80 -17.25 17.39 3.52
C GLU A 80 -17.23 18.66 4.39
N GLU A 81 -16.12 18.95 5.07
CA GLU A 81 -15.96 20.20 5.83
C GLU A 81 -16.02 21.44 4.93
N PHE A 82 -15.44 21.36 3.72
CA PHE A 82 -15.50 22.44 2.74
C PHE A 82 -16.92 22.69 2.23
N GLU A 83 -17.65 21.65 1.83
CA GLU A 83 -19.04 21.79 1.37
C GLU A 83 -19.96 22.26 2.51
N ALA A 84 -19.74 21.81 3.75
CA ALA A 84 -20.48 22.29 4.91
C ALA A 84 -20.22 23.78 5.17
N LEU A 85 -18.96 24.23 5.04
CA LEU A 85 -18.62 25.64 5.16
C LEU A 85 -19.25 26.46 4.04
N LYS A 86 -19.18 25.96 2.79
CA LYS A 86 -19.78 26.59 1.62
C LYS A 86 -21.29 26.75 1.78
N GLY A 87 -22.01 25.70 2.19
CA GLY A 87 -23.46 25.80 2.43
C GLY A 87 -23.83 26.83 3.51
N ARG A 88 -23.01 26.98 4.55
CA ARG A 88 -23.18 28.04 5.56
C ARG A 88 -22.94 29.44 5.00
N VAL A 89 -21.98 29.59 4.08
CA VAL A 89 -21.71 30.86 3.40
C VAL A 89 -22.87 31.20 2.47
N ASP A 90 -23.34 30.25 1.67
CA ASP A 90 -24.47 30.44 0.75
C ASP A 90 -25.76 30.85 1.51
N ASP A 91 -26.03 30.23 2.68
CA ASP A 91 -27.16 30.61 3.56
C ASP A 91 -27.03 32.05 4.07
N LEU A 92 -25.84 32.44 4.52
CA LEU A 92 -25.58 33.80 5.00
C LEU A 92 -25.73 34.84 3.88
N GLU A 93 -25.22 34.55 2.68
CA GLU A 93 -25.36 35.41 1.51
C GLU A 93 -26.83 35.57 1.11
N SER A 94 -27.63 34.50 1.17
CA SER A 94 -29.07 34.55 0.88
C SER A 94 -29.88 35.42 1.86
N ARG A 95 -29.38 35.60 3.09
CA ARG A 95 -30.02 36.40 4.15
C ARG A 95 -29.60 37.87 4.13
N LEU A 96 -28.51 38.18 3.43
CA LEU A 96 -27.98 39.54 3.25
C LEU A 96 -28.43 40.17 1.93
N SER A 97 -28.96 39.38 0.99
CA SER A 97 -29.68 39.83 -0.20
C SER A 97 -31.15 40.10 0.07
#